data_AF-A0A388NRM9-F1
#
_entry.id   AF-A0A388NRM9-F1
#
_cell.length_a   1.000
_cell.length_b   1.000
_cell.length_c   1.000
_cell.angle_alpha   90.00
_cell.angle_beta   90.00
_cell.angle_gamma   90.00
#
_symmetry.space_group_name_H-M   'P 1'
#
loop_
_entity.id
_entity.type
_entity.pdbx_description
1 polymer ?
#
loop_
_entity_poly.entity_id
_entity_poly.type
_entity_poly.pdbx_seq_one_letter_code
_entity_poly.pdbx_strand_id
1 'polypeptide(L)'
;MATSATTTTTTTTAAKSYGTVTGDWRYISGSGIPAHTYADPRGEVQGQSFTFSLPANPVKGGSAISLPTRNPNLIGTSIYGIPIFSSVNAEGADIYTAGEKFDRCYGHPNNNGWYHYHVFGSCVTNSNSALWAYALDGFPIYGPTDSGSSSEPADLDACRGHEHGGLGYHYHTKNPSRTDGNYVIACFMGSQLGSWVNGTTSGP
;
A
#
# COMPACT_ATOMS: atom_id res chain seq x y z
N MET A 1 45.94 32.78 -9.78
CA MET A 1 44.49 32.89 -10.02
C MET A 1 44.07 31.69 -10.85
N ALA A 2 43.29 30.78 -10.29
CA ALA A 2 42.62 29.71 -11.03
C ALA A 2 41.20 29.64 -10.48
N THR A 3 40.23 30.06 -11.29
CA THR A 3 38.80 30.01 -11.01
C THR A 3 38.32 28.57 -11.15
N SER A 4 38.02 27.91 -10.03
CA SER A 4 37.28 26.63 -10.06
C SER A 4 35.81 26.93 -10.32
N ALA A 5 35.31 26.50 -11.47
CA ALA A 5 33.89 26.44 -11.76
C ALA A 5 33.24 25.39 -10.85
N THR A 6 32.33 25.83 -9.99
CA THR A 6 31.47 24.94 -9.21
C THR A 6 30.33 24.49 -10.12
N THR A 7 30.41 23.26 -10.64
CA THR A 7 29.30 22.61 -11.33
C THR A 7 28.22 22.26 -10.29
N THR A 8 27.14 23.04 -10.26
CA THR A 8 25.95 22.71 -9.48
C THR A 8 25.19 21.60 -10.19
N THR A 9 25.40 20.36 -9.77
CA THR A 9 24.56 19.24 -10.19
C THR A 9 23.23 19.35 -9.43
N THR A 10 22.18 19.80 -10.12
CA THR A 10 20.80 19.64 -9.67
C THR A 10 20.50 18.15 -9.56
N THR A 11 20.50 17.61 -8.35
CA THR A 11 19.89 16.33 -8.03
C THR A 11 18.37 16.49 -8.15
N THR A 12 17.82 16.14 -9.32
CA THR A 12 16.43 15.71 -9.38
C THR A 12 16.33 14.45 -8.52
N THR A 13 15.68 14.57 -7.37
CA THR A 13 15.42 13.44 -6.46
C THR A 13 14.59 12.41 -7.21
N ALA A 14 15.26 11.40 -7.77
CA ALA A 14 14.60 10.17 -8.19
C ALA A 14 13.87 9.60 -6.97
N ALA A 15 12.58 9.29 -7.11
CA ALA A 15 11.80 8.67 -6.07
C ALA A 15 12.56 7.45 -5.51
N LYS A 16 12.69 7.38 -4.19
CA LYS A 16 13.26 6.23 -3.47
C LYS A 16 12.47 4.98 -3.89
N SER A 17 13.01 4.15 -4.78
CA SER A 17 12.27 2.99 -5.29
C SER A 17 12.27 1.90 -4.21
N TYR A 18 11.13 1.74 -3.53
CA TYR A 18 10.86 0.60 -2.67
C TYR A 18 10.55 -0.60 -3.58
N GLY A 19 11.57 -1.41 -3.87
CA GLY A 19 11.52 -2.53 -4.80
C GLY A 19 12.47 -2.38 -5.99
N THR A 20 12.71 -3.50 -6.68
CA THR A 20 13.54 -3.55 -7.90
C THR A 20 12.64 -3.40 -9.12
N VAL A 21 12.93 -2.44 -10.00
CA VAL A 21 12.24 -2.30 -11.29
C VAL A 21 13.05 -3.02 -12.37
N THR A 22 12.41 -3.89 -13.14
CA THR A 22 13.01 -4.58 -14.28
C THR A 22 11.99 -4.65 -15.41
N GLY A 23 12.30 -3.99 -16.53
CA GLY A 23 11.32 -3.78 -17.60
C GLY A 23 10.08 -3.04 -17.09
N ASP A 24 8.91 -3.59 -17.40
CA ASP A 24 7.62 -3.00 -17.04
C ASP A 24 7.14 -3.38 -15.62
N TRP A 25 7.98 -4.08 -14.84
CA TRP A 25 7.59 -4.67 -13.55
C TRP A 25 8.40 -4.14 -12.38
N ARG A 26 7.72 -3.86 -11.28
CA ARG A 26 8.28 -3.56 -9.95
C ARG A 26 8.13 -4.80 -9.07
N TYR A 27 9.24 -5.27 -8.53
CA TYR A 27 9.30 -6.40 -7.62
C TYR A 27 9.54 -5.94 -6.19
N ILE A 28 8.66 -6.34 -5.27
CA ILE A 28 8.79 -6.09 -3.84
C ILE A 28 8.69 -7.43 -3.13
N SER A 29 9.69 -7.77 -2.31
CA SER A 29 9.68 -9.00 -1.51
C SER A 29 9.70 -8.67 -0.03
N GLY A 30 9.07 -9.52 0.78
CA GLY A 30 9.00 -9.35 2.22
C GLY A 30 8.94 -10.69 2.96
N SER A 31 9.55 -10.71 4.14
CA SER A 31 9.55 -11.88 5.02
C SER A 31 8.22 -12.09 5.76
N GLY A 32 7.21 -11.24 5.52
CA GLY A 32 5.96 -11.22 6.30
C GLY A 32 6.11 -10.76 7.75
N ILE A 33 7.33 -10.45 8.21
CA ILE A 33 7.57 -9.93 9.55
C ILE A 33 7.63 -8.39 9.49
N PRO A 34 6.71 -7.67 10.14
CA PRO A 34 6.73 -6.21 10.11
C PRO A 34 7.95 -5.65 10.85
N ALA A 35 8.54 -4.57 10.33
CA ALA A 35 9.71 -3.90 10.89
C ALA A 35 9.35 -2.95 12.07
N HIS A 36 8.38 -3.33 12.90
CA HIS A 36 7.97 -2.61 14.10
C HIS A 36 7.50 -3.61 15.16
N THR A 37 7.42 -3.20 16.42
CA THR A 37 6.79 -4.07 17.43
C THR A 37 5.33 -4.28 17.07
N TYR A 38 4.91 -5.54 17.11
CA TYR A 38 3.54 -5.98 17.00
C TYR A 38 3.17 -6.67 18.31
N ALA A 39 1.91 -6.61 18.67
CA ALA A 39 1.36 -7.33 19.81
C ALA A 39 0.05 -7.93 19.33
N ASP A 40 -0.01 -9.25 19.24
CA ASP A 40 -1.17 -9.91 18.67
C ASP A 40 -2.05 -10.55 19.75
N PRO A 41 -3.35 -10.21 19.81
CA PRO A 41 -4.33 -10.94 20.62
C PRO A 41 -4.79 -12.29 20.01
N ARG A 42 -4.36 -12.69 18.80
CA ARG A 42 -4.94 -13.82 18.01
C ARG A 42 -3.99 -14.95 17.60
N GLY A 43 -2.67 -14.77 17.66
CA GLY A 43 -1.69 -15.79 17.26
C GLY A 43 -0.26 -15.26 17.17
N GLU A 44 0.65 -16.06 16.62
CA GLU A 44 2.03 -15.65 16.36
C GLU A 44 2.22 -15.30 14.88
N VAL A 45 2.91 -14.18 14.62
CA VAL A 45 3.35 -13.83 13.27
C VAL A 45 4.40 -14.84 12.81
N GLN A 46 4.19 -15.44 11.64
CA GLN A 46 5.12 -16.43 11.09
C GLN A 46 5.89 -15.84 9.92
N GLY A 47 7.16 -16.23 9.77
CA GLY A 47 7.96 -15.88 8.61
C GLY A 47 7.32 -16.40 7.32
N GLN A 48 7.21 -15.52 6.33
CA GLN A 48 6.64 -15.76 5.00
C GLN A 48 7.70 -15.46 3.93
N SER A 49 7.37 -15.70 2.66
CA SER A 49 8.22 -15.35 1.51
C SER A 49 7.36 -14.70 0.42
N PHE A 50 6.78 -13.55 0.75
CA PHE A 50 6.00 -12.79 -0.21
C PHE A 50 6.89 -12.21 -1.29
N THR A 51 6.45 -12.34 -2.53
CA THR A 51 6.98 -11.62 -3.69
C THR A 51 5.81 -11.03 -4.46
N PHE A 52 5.80 -9.71 -4.58
CA PHE A 52 4.83 -8.93 -5.34
C PHE A 52 5.48 -8.49 -6.65
N SER A 53 4.78 -8.68 -7.76
CA SER A 53 5.16 -8.21 -9.10
C SER A 53 4.08 -7.24 -9.57
N LEU A 54 4.38 -5.95 -9.61
CA LEU A 54 3.42 -4.87 -9.86
C LEU A 54 3.78 -4.14 -11.15
N PRO A 55 2.82 -3.59 -11.90
CA PRO A 55 3.13 -2.68 -13.00
C PRO A 55 4.03 -1.53 -12.51
N ALA A 56 5.22 -1.37 -13.11
CA ALA A 56 6.15 -0.31 -12.73
C ALA A 56 5.68 1.07 -13.20
N ASN A 57 4.99 1.09 -14.35
CA ASN A 57 4.41 2.27 -14.98
C ASN A 57 2.89 2.05 -15.14
N PRO A 58 2.12 2.14 -14.04
CA PRO A 58 0.68 1.90 -14.08
C PRO A 58 -0.03 2.95 -14.94
N VAL A 59 -1.03 2.50 -15.69
CA VAL A 59 -1.86 3.36 -16.55
C VAL A 59 -3.31 3.16 -16.16
N LYS A 60 -4.07 4.25 -16.03
CA LYS A 60 -5.50 4.20 -15.70
C LYS A 60 -6.26 3.39 -16.76
N GLY A 61 -7.07 2.44 -16.32
CA GLY A 61 -8.03 1.74 -17.15
C GLY A 61 -9.24 2.60 -17.47
N GLY A 62 -10.03 2.15 -18.44
CA GLY A 62 -11.30 2.79 -18.79
C GLY A 62 -12.42 2.58 -17.76
N SER A 63 -12.21 1.72 -16.76
CA SER A 63 -13.18 1.41 -15.71
C SER A 63 -12.46 0.91 -14.46
N ALA A 64 -13.06 1.14 -13.29
CA ALA A 64 -12.57 0.64 -12.02
C ALA A 64 -12.71 -0.89 -11.91
N ILE A 65 -11.72 -1.55 -11.32
CA ILE A 65 -11.74 -2.97 -10.97
C ILE A 65 -12.07 -3.10 -9.48
N SER A 66 -13.05 -3.93 -9.14
CA SER A 66 -13.45 -4.16 -7.75
C SER A 66 -12.36 -4.85 -6.95
N LEU A 67 -12.23 -4.50 -5.67
CA LEU A 67 -11.31 -5.19 -4.77
C LEU A 67 -11.78 -6.62 -4.48
N PRO A 68 -10.87 -7.59 -4.25
CA PRO A 68 -11.24 -8.89 -3.73
C PRO A 68 -11.90 -8.73 -2.36
N THR A 69 -13.02 -9.43 -2.16
CA THR A 69 -13.81 -9.37 -0.93
C THR A 69 -13.70 -10.63 -0.07
N ARG A 70 -12.91 -11.62 -0.50
CA ARG A 70 -12.72 -12.92 0.17
C ARG A 70 -11.30 -13.45 0.04
N ASN A 71 -10.98 -14.38 0.94
CA ASN A 71 -9.64 -14.86 1.30
C ASN A 71 -8.74 -15.32 0.12
N PRO A 72 -7.52 -14.76 -0.03
CA PRO A 72 -7.03 -13.55 0.62
C PRO A 72 -7.56 -12.31 -0.10
N ASN A 73 -8.14 -11.39 0.65
CA ASN A 73 -8.59 -10.09 0.15
C ASN A 73 -7.43 -9.08 0.09
N LEU A 74 -6.30 -9.55 -0.43
CA LEU A 74 -5.05 -8.81 -0.62
C LEU A 74 -5.23 -7.81 -1.75
N ILE A 75 -4.86 -6.56 -1.50
CA ILE A 75 -5.00 -5.44 -2.46
C ILE A 75 -3.68 -4.77 -2.80
N GLY A 76 -2.59 -5.13 -2.14
CA GLY A 76 -1.28 -4.56 -2.41
C GLY A 76 -0.25 -4.96 -1.37
N THR A 77 0.84 -4.22 -1.35
CA THR A 77 1.95 -4.41 -0.41
C THR A 77 2.40 -3.07 0.14
N SER A 78 2.80 -3.06 1.41
CA SER A 78 3.59 -1.96 1.96
C SER A 78 4.93 -1.87 1.23
N ILE A 79 5.60 -0.74 1.39
CA ILE A 79 6.98 -0.52 0.93
C ILE A 79 8.02 -1.46 1.58
N TYR A 80 7.63 -2.25 2.58
CA TYR A 80 8.44 -3.25 3.26
C TYR A 80 8.05 -4.70 2.91
N GLY A 81 7.17 -4.91 1.93
CA GLY A 81 6.76 -6.26 1.52
C GLY A 81 5.75 -6.92 2.46
N ILE A 82 5.01 -6.13 3.25
CA ILE A 82 3.92 -6.63 4.10
C ILE A 82 2.58 -6.50 3.34
N PRO A 83 1.76 -7.56 3.25
CA PRO A 83 0.47 -7.49 2.57
C PRO A 83 -0.43 -6.40 3.11
N ILE A 84 -1.18 -5.76 2.20
CA ILE A 84 -2.28 -4.86 2.49
C ILE A 84 -3.57 -5.57 2.12
N PHE A 85 -4.51 -5.68 3.06
CA PHE A 85 -5.82 -6.29 2.84
C PHE A 85 -6.89 -5.19 2.72
N SER A 86 -7.97 -5.52 2.01
CA SER A 86 -9.10 -4.61 1.80
C SER A 86 -9.85 -4.26 3.11
N SER A 87 -10.90 -3.44 3.03
CA SER A 87 -11.68 -3.03 4.20
C SER A 87 -12.57 -4.10 4.82
N VAL A 88 -12.53 -5.33 4.30
CA VAL A 88 -13.33 -6.45 4.81
C VAL A 88 -12.47 -7.52 5.45
N ASN A 89 -13.06 -8.43 6.22
CA ASN A 89 -12.39 -9.61 6.74
C ASN A 89 -12.55 -10.82 5.79
N ALA A 90 -12.17 -12.02 6.22
CA ALA A 90 -12.23 -13.22 5.37
C ALA A 90 -13.67 -13.60 4.96
N GLU A 91 -14.67 -13.23 5.75
CA GLU A 91 -16.10 -13.45 5.49
C GLU A 91 -16.71 -12.37 4.58
N GLY A 92 -15.95 -11.32 4.25
CA GLY A 92 -16.41 -10.19 3.46
C GLY A 92 -17.20 -9.15 4.26
N ALA A 93 -17.17 -9.22 5.59
CA ALA A 93 -17.75 -8.22 6.48
C ALA A 93 -16.76 -7.07 6.73
N ASP A 94 -17.23 -5.84 6.87
CA ASP A 94 -16.36 -4.71 7.21
C ASP A 94 -15.62 -4.97 8.54
N ILE A 95 -14.31 -4.76 8.55
CA ILE A 95 -13.44 -5.15 9.67
C ILE A 95 -13.81 -4.52 11.02
N TYR A 96 -14.30 -3.29 11.05
CA TYR A 96 -14.67 -2.65 12.31
C TYR A 96 -16.02 -3.14 12.79
N THR A 97 -16.99 -3.30 11.88
CA THR A 97 -18.30 -3.87 12.24
C THR A 97 -18.22 -5.34 12.65
N ALA A 98 -17.29 -6.10 12.06
CA ALA A 98 -17.00 -7.49 12.40
C ALA A 98 -16.24 -7.63 13.74
N GLY A 99 -15.70 -6.53 14.28
CA GLY A 99 -14.96 -6.53 15.53
C GLY A 99 -13.55 -7.13 15.43
N GLU A 100 -12.91 -7.01 14.26
CA GLU A 100 -11.51 -7.40 14.06
C GLU A 100 -10.59 -6.64 15.04
N LYS A 101 -9.57 -7.33 15.54
CA LYS A 101 -8.66 -6.80 16.57
C LYS A 101 -7.27 -6.51 16.02
N PHE A 102 -6.89 -5.24 15.95
CA PHE A 102 -5.61 -4.84 15.41
C PHE A 102 -4.58 -4.57 16.52
N ASP A 103 -3.30 -4.68 16.17
CA ASP A 103 -2.24 -4.08 16.96
C ASP A 103 -2.23 -2.54 16.81
N ARG A 104 -1.32 -1.87 17.51
CA ARG A 104 -1.16 -0.40 17.46
C ARG A 104 -0.81 0.16 16.07
N CYS A 105 -0.47 -0.70 15.12
CA CYS A 105 -0.09 -0.38 13.76
C CYS A 105 -1.18 -0.73 12.75
N TYR A 106 -2.39 -1.06 13.23
CA TYR A 106 -3.55 -1.45 12.42
C TYR A 106 -3.35 -2.70 11.57
N GLY A 107 -2.46 -3.59 12.01
CA GLY A 107 -2.28 -4.90 11.40
C GLY A 107 -2.52 -6.04 12.36
N HIS A 108 -2.57 -7.25 11.80
CA HIS A 108 -2.65 -8.51 12.53
C HIS A 108 -2.29 -9.68 11.62
N PRO A 109 -1.94 -10.85 12.17
CA PRO A 109 -1.86 -12.08 11.40
C PRO A 109 -3.24 -12.71 11.18
N ASN A 110 -3.35 -13.52 10.12
CA ASN A 110 -4.42 -14.50 9.97
C ASN A 110 -4.03 -15.84 10.60
N ASN A 111 -4.89 -16.85 10.48
CA ASN A 111 -4.64 -18.20 11.01
C ASN A 111 -3.40 -18.91 10.41
N ASN A 112 -2.89 -18.42 9.27
CA ASN A 112 -1.66 -18.92 8.64
C ASN A 112 -0.41 -18.11 9.05
N GLY A 113 -0.55 -17.19 10.01
CA GLY A 113 0.54 -16.34 10.50
C GLY A 113 0.91 -15.18 9.56
N TRP A 114 0.11 -14.88 8.54
CA TRP A 114 0.39 -13.80 7.60
C TRP A 114 0.04 -12.47 8.22
N TYR A 115 1.02 -11.72 8.72
CA TYR A 115 0.78 -10.37 9.18
C TYR A 115 0.41 -9.46 8.00
N HIS A 116 -0.66 -8.69 8.13
CA HIS A 116 -1.16 -7.78 7.10
C HIS A 116 -1.77 -6.53 7.73
N TYR A 117 -1.78 -5.42 7.00
CA TYR A 117 -2.46 -4.19 7.40
C TYR A 117 -3.83 -4.09 6.72
N HIS A 118 -4.81 -3.58 7.45
CA HIS A 118 -6.10 -3.17 6.87
C HIS A 118 -6.29 -1.66 6.83
N VAL A 119 -5.52 -0.92 7.63
CA VAL A 119 -5.61 0.53 7.76
C VAL A 119 -4.20 1.09 7.81
N PHE A 120 -4.01 2.30 7.29
CA PHE A 120 -2.75 3.02 7.43
C PHE A 120 -2.41 3.31 8.89
N GLY A 121 -1.16 3.07 9.27
CA GLY A 121 -0.64 3.34 10.59
C GLY A 121 0.72 4.02 10.55
N SER A 122 0.99 4.86 11.55
CA SER A 122 2.25 5.61 11.65
C SER A 122 3.50 4.73 11.86
N CYS A 123 3.31 3.42 12.07
CA CYS A 123 4.39 2.46 12.22
C CYS A 123 5.11 2.15 10.89
N VAL A 124 4.44 2.32 9.75
CA VAL A 124 5.07 2.14 8.42
C VAL A 124 5.82 3.40 8.02
N THR A 125 5.21 4.56 8.23
CA THR A 125 5.81 5.87 8.00
C THR A 125 5.21 6.89 8.95
N ASN A 126 6.01 7.84 9.43
CA ASN A 126 5.60 8.87 10.37
C ASN A 126 4.96 10.10 9.71
N SER A 127 4.75 10.08 8.39
CA SER A 127 4.16 11.18 7.64
C SER A 127 2.83 10.77 6.99
N ASN A 128 1.82 11.63 7.13
CA ASN A 128 0.51 11.48 6.51
C ASN A 128 0.51 11.72 5.00
N SER A 129 1.62 12.18 4.42
CA SER A 129 1.76 12.41 2.97
C SER A 129 2.86 11.56 2.34
N ALA A 130 3.39 10.58 3.07
CA ALA A 130 4.41 9.69 2.55
C ALA A 130 3.80 8.52 1.78
N LEU A 131 4.54 8.07 0.77
CA LEU A 131 4.34 6.76 0.16
C LEU A 131 4.54 5.69 1.23
N TRP A 132 3.59 4.77 1.35
CA TRP A 132 3.68 3.68 2.32
C TRP A 132 3.32 2.31 1.75
N ALA A 133 2.63 2.28 0.59
CA ALA A 133 2.26 1.05 -0.08
C ALA A 133 2.14 1.23 -1.60
N TYR A 134 2.01 0.11 -2.30
CA TYR A 134 1.61 0.04 -3.69
C TYR A 134 0.41 -0.90 -3.82
N ALA A 135 -0.57 -0.50 -4.62
CA ALA A 135 -1.69 -1.35 -4.99
C ALA A 135 -1.25 -2.43 -6.00
N LEU A 136 -2.02 -3.51 -6.12
CA LEU A 136 -1.74 -4.57 -7.10
C LEU A 136 -1.73 -4.06 -8.54
N ASP A 137 -2.49 -3.00 -8.84
CA ASP A 137 -2.50 -2.35 -10.14
C ASP A 137 -1.26 -1.46 -10.42
N GLY A 138 -0.32 -1.39 -9.47
CA GLY A 138 0.97 -0.71 -9.58
C GLY A 138 0.98 0.74 -9.13
N PHE A 139 -0.19 1.36 -8.93
CA PHE A 139 -0.26 2.75 -8.47
C PHE A 139 0.21 2.88 -7.00
N PRO A 140 0.94 3.96 -6.68
CA PRO A 140 1.37 4.23 -5.32
C PRO A 140 0.18 4.58 -4.43
N ILE A 141 0.29 4.19 -3.16
CA ILE A 141 -0.65 4.51 -2.09
C ILE A 141 0.08 5.38 -1.07
N TYR A 142 -0.42 6.60 -0.91
CA TYR A 142 0.06 7.57 0.04
C TYR A 142 -0.78 7.55 1.33
N GLY A 143 -0.24 8.18 2.37
CA GLY A 143 -1.00 8.52 3.57
C GLY A 143 -2.20 9.42 3.26
N PRO A 144 -2.99 9.82 4.25
CA PRO A 144 -4.28 10.46 4.02
C PRO A 144 -4.22 11.87 3.40
N THR A 145 -3.07 12.52 3.31
CA THR A 145 -2.98 13.92 2.88
C THR A 145 -1.98 14.11 1.74
N ASP A 146 -2.20 15.12 0.91
CA ASP A 146 -1.17 15.63 0.02
C ASP A 146 0.05 16.18 0.77
N SER A 147 1.19 16.27 0.09
CA SER A 147 2.37 16.96 0.61
C SER A 147 2.05 18.42 0.89
N GLY A 148 2.36 18.90 2.10
CA GLY A 148 2.06 20.27 2.53
C GLY A 148 0.60 20.54 2.92
N SER A 149 -0.29 19.55 2.81
CA SER A 149 -1.67 19.63 3.29
C SER A 149 -1.82 18.96 4.67
N SER A 150 -2.78 19.44 5.45
CA SER A 150 -3.23 18.82 6.70
C SER A 150 -4.58 18.12 6.58
N SER A 151 -5.20 18.16 5.40
CA SER A 151 -6.53 17.61 5.12
C SER A 151 -6.47 16.59 3.99
N GLU A 152 -7.42 15.65 3.99
CA GLU A 152 -7.58 14.75 2.84
C GLU A 152 -7.88 15.56 1.56
N PRO A 153 -7.37 15.13 0.39
CA PRO A 153 -7.69 15.80 -0.86
C PRO A 153 -9.20 15.82 -1.10
N ALA A 154 -9.72 16.95 -1.55
CA ALA A 154 -11.16 17.13 -1.78
C ALA A 154 -11.64 16.55 -3.12
N ASP A 155 -10.69 16.20 -4.01
CA ASP A 155 -10.89 15.78 -5.39
C ASP A 155 -10.58 14.29 -5.62
N LEU A 156 -10.58 13.49 -4.55
CA LEU A 156 -10.46 12.03 -4.67
C LEU A 156 -11.64 11.45 -5.46
N ASP A 157 -11.33 10.54 -6.37
CA ASP A 157 -12.31 9.75 -7.12
C ASP A 157 -12.94 8.64 -6.28
N ALA A 158 -13.83 7.86 -6.91
CA ALA A 158 -14.54 6.76 -6.26
C ALA A 158 -13.61 5.66 -5.71
N CYS A 159 -12.40 5.52 -6.26
CA CYS A 159 -11.39 4.56 -5.81
C CYS A 159 -10.44 5.14 -4.74
N ARG A 160 -10.65 6.39 -4.33
CA ARG A 160 -9.80 7.19 -3.44
C ARG A 160 -8.47 7.62 -4.06
N GLY A 161 -8.40 7.80 -5.38
CA GLY A 161 -7.23 8.36 -6.03
C GLY A 161 -7.51 9.67 -6.76
N HIS A 162 -6.44 10.37 -7.12
CA HIS A 162 -6.52 11.59 -7.92
C HIS A 162 -5.20 11.81 -8.66
N GLU A 163 -5.19 12.76 -9.61
CA GLU A 163 -3.97 13.21 -10.29
C GLU A 163 -3.52 14.52 -9.65
N HIS A 164 -2.36 14.52 -8.99
CA HIS A 164 -1.86 15.72 -8.31
C HIS A 164 -0.35 15.92 -8.48
N GLY A 165 0.02 17.15 -8.84
CA GLY A 165 1.40 17.59 -9.01
C GLY A 165 2.21 16.71 -9.98
N GLY A 166 3.50 16.51 -9.67
CA GLY A 166 4.40 15.66 -10.44
C GLY A 166 4.29 14.16 -10.14
N LEU A 167 3.40 13.75 -9.23
CA LEU A 167 3.23 12.34 -8.83
C LEU A 167 2.33 11.58 -9.81
N GLY A 168 1.52 12.27 -10.61
CA GLY A 168 0.51 11.66 -11.46
C GLY A 168 -0.62 11.04 -10.63
N TYR A 169 -1.30 10.03 -11.19
CA TYR A 169 -2.38 9.36 -10.49
C TYR A 169 -1.85 8.51 -9.32
N HIS A 170 -2.44 8.67 -8.14
CA HIS A 170 -2.09 7.90 -6.95
C HIS A 170 -3.28 7.82 -6.00
N TYR A 171 -3.23 6.85 -5.09
CA TYR A 171 -4.27 6.66 -4.08
C TYR A 171 -3.91 7.31 -2.75
N HIS A 172 -4.95 7.68 -2.00
CA HIS A 172 -4.86 8.07 -0.60
C HIS A 172 -5.62 7.09 0.29
N THR A 173 -4.90 6.55 1.27
CA THR A 173 -5.54 5.88 2.41
C THR A 173 -6.47 6.85 3.14
N LYS A 174 -7.49 6.34 3.81
CA LYS A 174 -8.32 7.15 4.70
C LYS A 174 -7.60 7.47 6.00
N ASN A 175 -7.93 8.60 6.62
CA ASN A 175 -7.51 8.90 7.98
C ASN A 175 -7.88 7.72 8.91
N PRO A 176 -6.94 7.19 9.71
CA PRO A 176 -7.16 5.99 10.53
C PRO A 176 -8.21 6.15 11.64
N SER A 177 -8.64 7.38 11.94
CA SER A 177 -9.77 7.63 12.85
C SER A 177 -11.15 7.33 12.26
N ARG A 178 -11.21 7.02 10.96
CA ARG A 178 -12.47 6.79 10.22
C ARG A 178 -12.76 5.29 10.11
N THR A 179 -13.99 4.91 10.44
CA THR A 179 -14.44 3.51 10.50
C THR A 179 -15.64 3.23 9.58
N ASP A 180 -15.69 3.91 8.42
CA ASP A 180 -16.78 3.95 7.46
C ASP A 180 -16.43 3.26 6.11
N GLY A 181 -15.55 2.25 6.13
CA GLY A 181 -15.11 1.49 4.96
C GLY A 181 -14.03 2.15 4.10
N ASN A 182 -13.50 1.39 3.14
CA ASN A 182 -12.49 1.84 2.15
C ASN A 182 -11.26 2.49 2.82
N TYR A 183 -10.68 1.81 3.80
CA TYR A 183 -9.63 2.37 4.66
C TYR A 183 -8.31 2.64 3.94
N VAL A 184 -7.97 1.83 2.94
CA VAL A 184 -6.76 2.01 2.12
C VAL A 184 -7.12 2.51 0.72
N ILE A 185 -7.86 1.73 -0.06
CA ILE A 185 -8.45 2.13 -1.35
C ILE A 185 -9.86 1.55 -1.43
N ALA A 186 -10.65 1.99 -2.40
CA ALA A 186 -12.01 1.47 -2.63
C ALA A 186 -12.12 0.57 -3.88
N CYS A 187 -11.23 0.75 -4.84
CA CYS A 187 -11.11 -0.04 -6.07
C CYS A 187 -9.73 0.18 -6.70
N PHE A 188 -9.40 -0.63 -7.71
CA PHE A 188 -8.26 -0.37 -8.57
C PHE A 188 -8.72 0.43 -9.79
N MET A 189 -7.88 1.37 -10.22
CA MET A 189 -8.06 2.19 -11.41
C MET A 189 -7.04 1.85 -12.48
N GLY A 190 -6.03 1.01 -12.22
CA GLY A 190 -5.12 0.54 -13.25
C GLY A 190 -5.80 -0.34 -14.29
N SER A 191 -5.25 -0.30 -15.50
CA SER A 191 -5.68 -1.09 -16.66
C SER A 191 -5.34 -2.58 -16.55
N GLN A 192 -4.45 -2.94 -15.64
CA GLN A 192 -4.05 -4.31 -15.34
C GLN A 192 -3.70 -4.45 -13.86
N LEU A 193 -3.83 -5.67 -13.34
CA LEU A 193 -3.31 -6.04 -12.03
C LEU A 193 -1.95 -6.74 -12.19
N GLY A 194 -1.17 -6.68 -11.12
CA GLY A 194 0.07 -7.41 -10.99
C GLY A 194 -0.16 -8.86 -10.59
N SER A 195 0.69 -9.32 -9.68
CA SER A 195 0.57 -10.62 -9.06
C SER A 195 1.34 -10.65 -7.75
N TRP A 196 1.07 -11.66 -6.94
CA TRP A 196 1.88 -11.97 -5.77
C TRP A 196 1.96 -13.47 -5.53
N VAL A 197 3.04 -13.90 -4.88
CA VAL A 197 3.31 -15.29 -4.51
C VAL A 197 3.80 -15.34 -3.07
N ASN A 198 3.33 -16.33 -2.31
CA ASN A 198 3.87 -16.72 -1.01
C ASN A 198 3.87 -18.25 -0.89
N GLY A 199 5.04 -18.86 -1.07
CA GLY A 199 5.17 -20.32 -1.16
C GLY A 199 4.35 -20.87 -2.33
N THR A 200 3.38 -21.74 -2.04
CA THR A 200 2.46 -22.32 -3.03
C THR A 200 1.19 -21.50 -3.26
N THR A 201 0.95 -20.46 -2.45
CA THR A 201 -0.23 -19.60 -2.59
C THR A 201 0.11 -18.39 -3.47
N SER A 202 -0.77 -18.00 -4.37
CA SER A 202 -0.58 -16.85 -5.26
C SER A 202 -1.89 -16.18 -5.60
N GLY A 203 -1.81 -14.97 -6.15
CA GLY A 203 -2.95 -14.23 -6.67
C GLY A 203 -2.54 -13.21 -7.74
N PRO A 204 -3.54 -12.60 -8.39
CA PRO A 204 -3.37 -11.43 -9.25
C PRO A 204 -2.98 -10.17 -8.44
#